data_AF-A0A1G8HRX0-F1
#
_entry.id   AF-A0A1G8HRX0-F1
#
_cell.length_a   1.000
_cell.length_b   1.000
_cell.length_c   1.000
_cell.angle_alpha   90.00
_cell.angle_beta   90.00
_cell.angle_gamma   90.00
#
_symmetry.space_group_name_H-M   'P 1'
#
loop_
_entity.id
_entity.type
_entity.pdbx_description
1 polymer ?
#
loop_
_entity_poly.entity_id
_entity_poly.type
_entity_poly.pdbx_seq_one_letter_code
_entity_poly.pdbx_strand_id
1 'polypeptide(L)'
;MLPLLLLGCQDNASSAARYSTGGDPTDSPCARVVSAIGYADLMLKPRGQEDRQYFEDAVLGRLAEARGITLQFGGRLPGSAQEAVARMEQATAGLSKSDVPRDRQVTLLKQYRAAADEIVAACK
;
A
#
# COMPACT_ATOMS: atom_id res chain seq x y z
N MET A 1 29.50 -48.63 8.04
CA MET A 1 28.65 -48.17 6.93
C MET A 1 27.27 -47.83 7.49
N LEU A 2 26.97 -46.54 7.64
CA LEU A 2 25.66 -46.03 8.07
C LEU A 2 25.15 -45.11 6.95
N PRO A 3 23.95 -45.31 6.39
CA PRO A 3 23.51 -44.58 5.22
C PRO A 3 23.08 -43.17 5.57
N LEU A 4 23.53 -42.22 4.75
CA LEU A 4 23.05 -40.86 4.67
C LEU A 4 21.53 -40.83 4.46
N LEU A 5 20.83 -40.09 5.31
CA LEU A 5 19.50 -39.56 5.01
C LEU A 5 19.52 -38.05 5.24
N LEU A 6 20.21 -37.35 4.34
CA LEU A 6 19.96 -35.95 4.02
C LEU A 6 18.66 -35.89 3.19
N LEU A 7 17.51 -36.00 3.86
CA LEU A 7 16.29 -35.37 3.38
C LEU A 7 16.45 -33.89 3.73
N GLY A 8 16.91 -33.04 2.83
CA GLY A 8 16.23 -32.72 1.58
C GLY A 8 15.49 -31.41 1.83
N CYS A 9 16.15 -30.29 1.54
CA CYS A 9 15.56 -28.96 1.56
C CYS A 9 14.31 -28.96 0.68
N GLN A 10 13.11 -28.86 1.28
CA GLN A 10 11.92 -28.46 0.53
C GLN A 10 11.65 -26.99 0.82
N ASP A 11 12.48 -26.15 0.23
CA ASP A 11 12.19 -24.73 -0.01
C ASP A 11 11.10 -24.62 -1.08
N ASN A 12 9.87 -24.99 -0.72
CA ASN A 12 8.67 -24.53 -1.42
C ASN A 12 7.98 -23.41 -0.62
N ALA A 13 8.77 -22.65 0.15
CA ALA A 13 8.37 -21.31 0.53
C ALA A 13 8.39 -20.46 -0.75
N SER A 14 7.23 -20.30 -1.39
CA SER A 14 7.06 -19.31 -2.46
C SER A 14 7.67 -17.99 -1.99
N SER A 15 8.78 -17.59 -2.61
CA SER A 15 9.54 -16.37 -2.33
C SER A 15 8.79 -15.09 -2.78
N ALA A 16 7.49 -15.19 -3.02
CA ALA A 16 6.65 -14.04 -3.27
C ALA A 16 6.71 -13.10 -2.05
N ALA A 17 6.92 -11.81 -2.29
CA ALA A 17 6.89 -10.80 -1.24
C ALA A 17 5.57 -10.92 -0.47
N ARG A 18 5.66 -11.22 0.83
CA ARG A 18 4.50 -11.28 1.73
C ARG A 18 4.46 -10.00 2.56
N TYR A 19 3.33 -9.34 2.54
CA TYR A 19 3.09 -8.15 3.34
C TYR A 19 2.21 -8.51 4.53
N SER A 20 2.66 -8.17 5.75
CA SER A 20 1.85 -8.35 6.96
C SER A 20 0.70 -7.34 6.96
N THR A 21 -0.43 -7.75 6.41
CA THR A 21 -1.59 -6.89 6.14
C THR A 21 -2.81 -7.21 7.01
N GLY A 22 -2.71 -8.24 7.88
CA GLY A 22 -3.89 -8.78 8.59
C GLY A 22 -4.97 -9.33 7.65
N GLY A 23 -4.61 -9.51 6.37
CA GLY A 23 -5.37 -10.01 5.23
C GLY A 23 -5.60 -11.52 5.25
N ASP A 24 -6.83 -12.01 5.10
CA ASP A 24 -6.97 -13.33 4.48
C ASP A 24 -6.65 -13.14 2.98
N PRO A 25 -5.73 -13.93 2.39
CA PRO A 25 -5.43 -13.81 0.97
C PRO A 25 -6.66 -13.97 0.05
N THR A 26 -7.72 -14.61 0.53
CA THR A 26 -8.98 -14.85 -0.20
C THR A 26 -9.99 -13.70 -0.07
N ASP A 27 -9.70 -12.68 0.75
CA ASP A 27 -10.54 -11.50 0.86
C ASP A 27 -10.70 -10.77 -0.48
N SER A 28 -11.85 -10.11 -0.65
CA SER A 28 -12.11 -9.24 -1.81
C SER A 28 -11.01 -8.19 -1.94
N PRO A 29 -10.24 -8.18 -3.06
CA PRO A 29 -9.17 -7.22 -3.26
C PRO A 29 -9.65 -5.77 -3.23
N CYS A 30 -10.79 -5.48 -3.87
CA CYS A 30 -11.40 -4.16 -3.83
C CYS A 30 -11.82 -3.76 -2.42
N ALA A 31 -12.45 -4.65 -1.65
CA ALA A 31 -12.85 -4.33 -0.27
C ALA A 31 -11.64 -4.01 0.61
N ARG A 32 -10.56 -4.80 0.48
CA ARG A 32 -9.32 -4.59 1.24
C ARG A 32 -8.65 -3.27 0.91
N VAL A 33 -8.44 -2.97 -0.38
CA VAL A 33 -7.74 -1.73 -0.78
C VAL A 33 -8.59 -0.49 -0.50
N VAL A 34 -9.90 -0.51 -0.80
CA VAL A 34 -10.80 0.62 -0.53
C VAL A 34 -10.93 0.88 0.97
N SER A 35 -11.03 -0.17 1.79
CA SER A 35 -11.07 -0.02 3.26
C SER A 35 -9.77 0.58 3.79
N ALA A 36 -8.61 0.12 3.30
CA ALA A 36 -7.31 0.65 3.70
C ALA A 36 -7.13 2.13 3.33
N ILE A 37 -7.54 2.52 2.11
CA ILE A 37 -7.59 3.93 1.68
C ILE A 37 -8.47 4.74 2.62
N GLY A 38 -9.70 4.28 2.87
CA GLY A 38 -10.64 4.98 3.75
C GLY A 38 -10.09 5.16 5.17
N TYR A 39 -9.42 4.14 5.70
CA TYR A 39 -8.82 4.21 7.03
C TYR A 39 -7.60 5.15 7.08
N ALA A 40 -6.81 5.21 6.02
CA ALA A 40 -5.74 6.20 5.89
C ALA A 40 -6.25 7.63 5.81
N ASP A 41 -7.33 7.85 5.07
CA ASP A 41 -7.92 9.17 4.89
C ASP A 41 -8.47 9.79 6.17
N LEU A 42 -8.81 8.99 7.20
CA LEU A 42 -9.23 9.50 8.51
C LEU A 42 -8.13 10.28 9.25
N MET A 43 -6.86 10.03 8.93
CA MET A 43 -5.71 10.71 9.55
C MET A 43 -5.30 11.97 8.79
N LEU A 44 -5.88 12.20 7.61
CA LEU A 44 -5.49 13.29 6.73
C LEU A 44 -6.34 14.54 6.98
N LYS A 45 -5.74 15.71 6.83
CA LYS A 45 -6.47 16.97 6.71
C LYS A 45 -7.42 16.90 5.50
N PRO A 46 -8.56 17.62 5.53
CA PRO A 46 -9.49 17.65 4.41
C PRO A 46 -8.82 17.96 3.07
N ARG A 47 -9.45 17.51 1.98
CA ARG A 47 -8.98 17.81 0.62
C ARG A 47 -8.86 19.31 0.38
N GLY A 48 -7.81 19.71 -0.34
CA GLY A 48 -7.46 21.11 -0.56
C GLY A 48 -6.72 21.76 0.62
N GLN A 49 -6.46 21.02 1.70
CA GLN A 49 -5.65 21.46 2.83
C GLN A 49 -4.36 20.64 2.99
N GLU A 50 -3.86 20.03 1.92
CA GLU A 50 -2.65 19.20 1.96
C GLU A 50 -1.44 20.01 2.43
N ASP A 51 -1.36 21.30 2.09
CA ASP A 51 -0.32 22.22 2.54
C ASP A 51 -0.31 22.43 4.08
N ARG A 52 -1.40 22.06 4.77
CA ARG A 52 -1.56 22.10 6.24
C ARG A 52 -1.47 20.73 6.91
N GLN A 53 -1.23 19.65 6.17
CA GLN A 53 -1.08 18.31 6.74
C GLN A 53 0.10 18.27 7.70
N TYR A 54 0.03 17.60 8.85
CA TYR A 54 1.24 17.26 9.60
C TYR A 54 1.66 15.84 9.22
N PHE A 55 2.88 15.65 8.72
CA PHE A 55 3.40 14.33 8.32
C PHE A 55 4.09 13.65 9.50
N GLU A 56 3.35 13.49 10.59
CA GLU A 56 3.80 12.77 11.77
C GLU A 56 3.87 11.27 11.49
N ASP A 57 4.62 10.54 12.33
CA ASP A 57 4.82 9.09 12.19
C ASP A 57 3.50 8.31 12.10
N ALA A 58 2.46 8.75 12.82
CA ALA A 58 1.14 8.11 12.75
C ALA A 58 0.49 8.23 11.36
N VAL A 59 0.64 9.38 10.70
CA VAL A 59 0.13 9.61 9.34
C VAL A 59 0.94 8.81 8.33
N LEU A 60 2.27 8.86 8.44
CA LEU A 60 3.17 8.13 7.54
C LEU A 60 3.01 6.62 7.69
N GLY A 61 2.88 6.12 8.92
CA GLY A 61 2.63 4.71 9.22
C GLY A 61 1.32 4.22 8.64
N ARG A 62 0.26 5.04 8.72
CA ARG A 62 -1.04 4.68 8.14
C ARG A 62 -1.01 4.65 6.60
N LEU A 63 -0.32 5.60 5.97
CA LEU A 63 -0.11 5.57 4.51
C LEU A 63 0.76 4.39 4.08
N ALA A 64 1.74 3.99 4.89
CA ALA A 64 2.56 2.80 4.66
C ALA A 64 1.76 1.50 4.81
N GLU A 65 0.83 1.43 5.76
CA GLU A 65 -0.11 0.30 5.88
C GLU A 65 -0.98 0.17 4.64
N ALA A 66 -1.58 1.29 4.18
CA ALA A 66 -2.36 1.31 2.94
C ALA A 66 -1.54 0.82 1.74
N ARG A 67 -0.27 1.23 1.64
CA ARG A 67 0.66 0.70 0.63
C ARG A 67 0.86 -0.81 0.75
N GLY A 68 1.09 -1.33 1.96
CA GLY A 68 1.29 -2.77 2.19
C GLY A 68 0.09 -3.59 1.73
N ILE A 69 -1.13 -3.11 2.01
CA ILE A 69 -2.37 -3.72 1.55
C ILE A 69 -2.48 -3.63 0.02
N THR A 70 -2.19 -2.47 -0.57
CA THR A 70 -2.19 -2.30 -2.03
C THR A 70 -1.16 -3.22 -2.71
N LEU A 71 0.03 -3.41 -2.16
CA LEU A 71 1.01 -4.34 -2.73
C LEU A 71 0.53 -5.81 -2.69
N GLN A 72 -0.26 -6.18 -1.68
CA GLN A 72 -0.78 -7.53 -1.50
C GLN A 72 -2.03 -7.83 -2.37
N PHE A 73 -2.87 -6.82 -2.60
CA PHE A 73 -4.19 -6.99 -3.23
C PHE A 73 -4.32 -6.25 -4.58
N GLY A 74 -3.51 -5.23 -4.84
CA GLY A 74 -3.56 -4.31 -5.98
C GLY A 74 -3.47 -5.00 -7.34
N GLY A 75 -2.60 -6.01 -7.47
CA GLY A 75 -2.48 -6.79 -8.72
C GLY A 75 -3.72 -7.61 -9.09
N ARG A 76 -4.71 -7.70 -8.20
CA ARG A 76 -6.00 -8.38 -8.42
C ARG A 76 -7.18 -7.42 -8.56
N LEU A 77 -6.92 -6.11 -8.57
CA LEU A 77 -7.94 -5.10 -8.87
C LEU A 77 -8.28 -5.08 -10.37
N PRO A 78 -9.42 -4.48 -10.78
CA PRO A 78 -9.74 -4.29 -12.18
C PRO A 78 -8.59 -3.64 -12.98
N GLY A 79 -8.46 -4.01 -14.25
CA GLY A 79 -7.39 -3.51 -15.12
C GLY A 79 -7.32 -1.98 -15.19
N SER A 80 -8.47 -1.30 -15.13
CA SER A 80 -8.60 0.16 -15.07
C SER A 80 -7.95 0.80 -13.84
N ALA A 81 -7.67 0.05 -12.78
CA ALA A 81 -7.04 0.54 -11.56
C ALA A 81 -5.51 0.42 -11.55
N GLN A 82 -4.90 -0.31 -12.49
CA GLN A 82 -3.49 -0.73 -12.35
C GLN A 82 -2.50 0.44 -12.40
N GLU A 83 -2.73 1.44 -13.24
CA GLU A 83 -1.91 2.66 -13.25
C GLU A 83 -2.06 3.47 -11.95
N ALA A 84 -3.27 3.51 -11.39
CA ALA A 84 -3.52 4.17 -10.12
C ALA A 84 -2.85 3.43 -8.95
N VAL A 85 -2.88 2.09 -8.94
CA VAL A 85 -2.14 1.25 -7.98
C VAL A 85 -0.65 1.60 -7.99
N ALA A 86 -0.02 1.62 -9.17
CA ALA A 86 1.39 1.95 -9.30
C ALA A 86 1.72 3.37 -8.77
N ARG A 87 0.86 4.35 -9.06
CA ARG A 87 1.04 5.73 -8.55
C ARG A 87 0.85 5.83 -7.04
N MET A 88 -0.13 5.13 -6.46
CA MET A 88 -0.33 5.06 -5.01
C MET A 88 0.91 4.47 -4.32
N GLU A 89 1.44 3.37 -4.86
CA GLU A 89 2.65 2.74 -4.35
C GLU A 89 3.87 3.66 -4.42
N GLN A 90 4.08 4.34 -5.54
CA GLN A 90 5.18 5.29 -5.70
C GLN A 90 5.06 6.48 -4.74
N ALA A 91 3.86 7.06 -4.61
CA ALA A 91 3.61 8.20 -3.74
C ALA A 91 3.87 7.86 -2.27
N THR A 92 3.35 6.72 -1.81
CA THR A 92 3.50 6.24 -0.42
C THR A 92 4.93 5.78 -0.13
N ALA A 93 5.62 5.13 -1.08
CA ALA A 93 7.05 4.82 -0.96
C ALA A 93 7.92 6.08 -0.92
N GLY A 94 7.51 7.14 -1.62
CA GLY A 94 8.13 8.45 -1.54
C GLY A 94 7.98 9.05 -0.14
N LEU A 95 6.77 9.01 0.42
CA LEU A 95 6.45 9.55 1.74
C LEU A 95 7.12 8.79 2.90
N SER A 96 7.45 7.51 2.72
CA SER A 96 8.10 6.71 3.77
C SER A 96 9.60 6.99 3.94
N LYS A 97 10.20 7.88 3.14
CA LYS A 97 11.62 8.25 3.29
C LYS A 97 11.79 9.24 4.44
N SER A 98 12.91 9.15 5.16
CA SER A 98 13.20 9.99 6.33
C SER A 98 13.31 11.49 6.01
N ASP A 99 13.90 11.83 4.87
CA ASP A 99 14.36 13.19 4.57
C ASP A 99 13.61 13.82 3.39
N VAL A 100 12.29 13.65 3.35
CA VAL A 100 11.46 14.25 2.28
C VAL A 100 11.16 15.71 2.61
N PRO A 101 11.58 16.67 1.77
CA PRO A 101 11.22 18.08 1.95
C PRO A 101 9.70 18.27 1.99
N ARG A 102 9.25 19.27 2.74
CA ARG A 102 7.83 19.53 3.00
C ARG A 102 6.98 19.68 1.74
N ASP A 103 7.43 20.47 0.78
CA ASP A 103 6.80 20.69 -0.52
C ASP A 103 6.66 19.37 -1.31
N ARG A 104 7.68 18.51 -1.22
CA ARG A 104 7.66 17.18 -1.82
C ARG A 104 6.67 16.25 -1.11
N GLN A 105 6.59 16.27 0.22
CA GLN A 105 5.58 15.50 0.97
C GLN A 105 4.16 15.90 0.54
N VAL A 106 3.89 17.20 0.42
CA VAL A 106 2.58 17.69 -0.05
C VAL A 106 2.28 17.20 -1.47
N THR A 107 3.25 17.25 -2.37
CA THR A 107 3.09 16.77 -3.74
C THR A 107 2.77 15.27 -3.77
N LEU A 108 3.50 14.47 -2.99
CA LEU A 108 3.27 13.03 -2.88
C LEU A 108 1.89 12.74 -2.27
N LEU A 109 1.43 13.52 -1.29
CA LEU A 109 0.09 13.38 -0.73
C LEU A 109 -1.00 13.67 -1.78
N LYS A 110 -0.83 14.71 -2.59
CA LYS A 110 -1.75 15.02 -3.70
C LYS A 110 -1.78 13.88 -4.72
N GLN A 111 -0.63 13.30 -5.04
CA GLN A 111 -0.53 12.14 -5.94
C GLN A 111 -1.21 10.90 -5.35
N TYR A 112 -1.00 10.60 -4.07
CA TYR A 112 -1.70 9.54 -3.35
C TYR A 112 -3.21 9.71 -3.44
N ARG A 113 -3.74 10.92 -3.16
CA ARG A 113 -5.18 11.20 -3.17
C ARG A 113 -5.80 10.97 -4.55
N ALA A 114 -5.14 11.43 -5.61
CA ALA A 114 -5.62 11.24 -6.98
C ALA A 114 -5.66 9.75 -7.36
N ALA A 115 -4.59 9.01 -7.05
CA ALA A 115 -4.55 7.57 -7.27
C ALA A 115 -5.61 6.81 -6.46
N ALA A 116 -5.81 7.19 -5.20
CA ALA A 116 -6.81 6.60 -4.32
C ALA A 116 -8.23 6.79 -4.88
N ASP A 117 -8.56 7.97 -5.42
CA ASP A 117 -9.87 8.23 -6.02
C ASP A 117 -10.14 7.32 -7.22
N GLU A 118 -9.14 7.15 -8.08
CA GLU A 118 -9.25 6.30 -9.26
C GLU A 118 -9.41 4.82 -8.88
N ILE A 119 -8.68 4.35 -7.86
CA ILE A 119 -8.84 2.99 -7.32
C ILE A 119 -10.26 2.80 -6.77
N VAL A 120 -10.74 3.76 -5.95
CA VAL A 120 -12.09 3.71 -5.38
C VAL A 120 -13.15 3.73 -6.48
N ALA A 121 -12.96 4.52 -7.53
CA ALA A 121 -13.89 4.58 -8.67
C ALA A 121 -13.92 3.28 -9.46
N ALA A 122 -12.77 2.63 -9.68
CA ALA A 122 -12.68 1.36 -10.41
C ALA A 122 -13.27 0.17 -9.63
N CYS A 123 -13.38 0.28 -8.30
CA CYS A 123 -13.91 -0.76 -7.42
C CYS A 123 -15.40 -0.59 -7.06
N LYS A 124 -16.10 0.35 -7.70
CA LYS A 124 -17.57 0.50 -7.63
C LYS A 124 -18.26 -0.30 -8.73
#